data_AF-A0A8T3XXW6-F1
#
_entry.id   AF-A0A8T3XXW6-F1
#
_cell.length_a   1.000
_cell.length_b   1.000
_cell.length_c   1.000
_cell.angle_alpha   90.00
_cell.angle_beta   90.00
_cell.angle_gamma   90.00
#
_symmetry.space_group_name_H-M   'P 1'
#
loop_
_entity.id
_entity.type
_entity.pdbx_description
1 polymer ?
#
loop_
_entity_poly.entity_id
_entity_poly.type
_entity_poly.pdbx_seq_one_letter_code
_entity_poly.pdbx_strand_id
1 'polypeptide(L)' 'MFKLNEETNLVEFTAKLGGVIFKKAELENNFEAVYSKVIERMFQLQAVGGDEFLVVLGDIGG' A
#
# COMPACT_ATOMS: atom_id res chain seq x y z
N MET A 1 22.46 -17.75 -8.04
CA MET A 1 21.02 -17.85 -7.78
C MET A 1 20.77 -17.09 -6.48
N PHE A 2 20.41 -15.81 -6.57
CA PHE A 2 20.21 -14.97 -5.38
C PHE A 2 18.88 -15.34 -4.74
N LYS A 3 18.94 -16.01 -3.58
CA LYS A 3 17.78 -16.10 -2.69
C LYS A 3 17.64 -14.72 -2.04
N LEU A 4 16.73 -13.90 -2.55
CA LEU A 4 16.30 -12.69 -1.86
C LEU A 4 15.59 -13.16 -0.58
N ASN A 5 16.15 -12.79 0.57
CA ASN A 5 15.55 -13.04 1.87
C ASN A 5 14.17 -12.36 1.88
N GLU A 6 13.13 -13.06 2.33
CA GLU A 6 11.74 -12.59 2.29
C GLU A 6 11.56 -11.19 2.93
N GLU A 7 12.37 -10.86 3.92
CA GLU A 7 12.42 -9.53 4.54
C GLU A 7 12.83 -8.41 3.58
N THR A 8 13.77 -8.65 2.67
CA THR A 8 14.22 -7.67 1.67
C THR A 8 13.09 -7.33 0.70
N ASN A 9 12.27 -8.32 0.34
CA ASN A 9 11.11 -8.12 -0.52
C ASN A 9 10.02 -7.29 0.17
N LEU A 10 9.79 -7.49 1.47
CA LEU A 10 8.78 -6.74 2.22
C LEU A 10 9.15 -5.26 2.39
N VAL A 11 10.42 -4.97 2.67
CA VAL A 11 10.92 -3.59 2.80
C VAL A 11 10.83 -2.86 1.46
N GLU A 12 11.26 -3.49 0.37
CA GLU A 12 11.18 -2.89 -0.96
C GLU A 12 9.72 -2.67 -1.39
N PHE A 13 8.84 -3.63 -1.07
CA PHE A 13 7.42 -3.54 -1.36
C PHE A 13 6.75 -2.38 -0.61
N THR A 14 6.98 -2.26 0.71
CA THR A 14 6.43 -1.18 1.53
C THR A 14 6.94 0.21 1.12
N ALA A 15 8.22 0.32 0.71
CA ALA A 15 8.78 1.56 0.19
C ALA A 15 8.11 1.99 -1.14
N LYS A 16 7.93 1.06 -2.07
CA LYS A 16 7.21 1.30 -3.34
C LYS A 16 5.77 1.74 -3.07
N LEU A 17 5.11 1.08 -2.12
CA LEU A 17 3.76 1.39 -1.70
C LEU A 17 3.62 2.83 -1.19
N GLY A 18 4.51 3.22 -0.27
CA GLY A 18 4.53 4.57 0.27
C GLY A 18 4.70 5.62 -0.82
N GLY A 19 5.56 5.34 -1.82
CA GLY A 19 5.75 6.21 -2.98
C GLY A 19 4.50 6.39 -3.83
N VAL A 20 3.75 5.30 -4.08
CA VAL A 20 2.50 5.34 -4.86
C VAL A 20 1.42 6.15 -4.14
N ILE A 21 1.21 5.91 -2.85
CA ILE A 21 0.23 6.64 -2.02
C ILE A 21 0.58 8.14 -1.99
N PHE A 22 1.85 8.45 -1.81
CA PHE A 22 2.34 9.83 -1.83
C PHE A 22 2.06 10.50 -3.19
N LYS A 23 2.35 9.81 -4.30
CA LYS A 23 2.13 10.38 -5.63
C LYS A 23 0.64 10.64 -5.92
N LYS A 24 -0.22 9.73 -5.47
CA LYS A 24 -1.68 9.88 -5.56
C LYS A 24 -2.17 11.10 -4.77
N ALA A 25 -1.65 11.29 -3.56
CA ALA A 25 -1.95 12.45 -2.74
C ALA A 25 -1.51 13.77 -3.38
N GLU A 26 -0.35 13.81 -4.04
CA GLU A 26 0.10 14.96 -4.81
C GLU A 26 -0.83 15.27 -5.99
N LEU A 27 -1.21 14.24 -6.77
CA LEU A 27 -2.09 14.39 -7.95
C LEU A 27 -3.49 14.89 -7.57
N GLU A 28 -4.03 14.44 -6.45
CA GLU A 28 -5.34 14.88 -5.95
C GLU A 28 -5.26 16.18 -5.13
N ASN A 29 -4.06 16.68 -4.85
CA ASN A 29 -3.79 17.80 -3.94
C ASN A 29 -4.54 17.66 -2.60
N ASN A 30 -4.66 16.43 -2.12
CA ASN A 30 -5.47 16.10 -0.94
C ASN A 30 -4.90 14.87 -0.22
N PHE A 31 -3.88 15.13 0.61
CA PHE A 31 -3.19 14.11 1.38
C PHE A 31 -4.10 13.44 2.40
N GLU A 32 -4.89 14.23 3.14
CA GLU A 32 -5.76 13.72 4.19
C GLU A 32 -6.76 12.70 3.65
N ALA A 33 -7.44 13.01 2.54
CA ALA A 33 -8.42 12.11 1.95
C ALA A 33 -7.78 10.82 1.44
N VAL A 34 -6.61 10.90 0.79
CA VAL A 34 -5.92 9.72 0.24
C VAL A 34 -5.42 8.82 1.36
N TYR A 35 -4.75 9.35 2.38
CA TYR A 35 -4.25 8.56 3.50
C TYR A 35 -5.37 7.99 4.36
N SER A 36 -6.47 8.74 4.55
CA SER A 36 -7.65 8.23 5.28
C SER A 36 -8.26 7.02 4.59
N LYS A 37 -8.40 7.06 3.25
CA LYS A 37 -8.88 5.92 2.46
C LYS A 37 -7.94 4.72 2.57
N VAL A 38 -6.62 4.94 2.49
CA VAL A 38 -5.66 3.85 2.65
C VAL A 38 -5.83 3.20 4.02
N ILE A 39 -5.81 3.98 5.10
CA ILE A 39 -5.94 3.48 6.48
C ILE A 39 -7.27 2.74 6.67
N GLU A 40 -8.38 3.30 6.21
CA GLU A 40 -9.70 2.65 6.28
C GLU A 40 -9.69 1.28 5.59
N ARG A 41 -9.07 1.19 4.41
CA ARG A 41 -8.91 -0.07 3.68
C ARG A 41 -7.99 -1.05 4.40
N MET A 42 -6.91 -0.59 5.05
CA MET A 42 -6.05 -1.46 5.86
C MET A 42 -6.84 -2.08 7.02
N PHE A 43 -7.69 -1.31 7.69
CA PHE A 43 -8.54 -1.81 8.77
C PHE A 43 -9.60 -2.80 8.27
N GLN A 44 -10.21 -2.53 7.12
CA GLN A 44 -11.16 -3.47 6.49
C GLN A 44 -10.49 -4.80 6.18
N LEU A 45 -9.27 -4.78 5.62
CA LEU A 45 -8.52 -5.99 5.25
C LEU A 45 -8.02 -6.78 6.47
N GLN A 46 -7.59 -6.11 7.54
CA GLN A 46 -7.27 -6.78 8.80
C GLN A 46 -8.50 -7.47 9.41
N ALA A 47 -9.70 -6.92 9.23
CA ALA A 47 -10.93 -7.52 9.71
C ALA A 47 -11.37 -8.75 8.89
N VAL A 48 -10.95 -8.88 7.63
CA VAL A 48 -11.35 -9.98 6.72
C VAL A 48 -10.30 -11.11 6.64
N GLY A 49 -9.06 -10.85 7.10
CA GLY A 49 -7.93 -11.79 6.99
C GLY A 49 -6.95 -11.26 5.94
N GLY A 50 -5.75 -10.89 6.39
CA GLY A 50 -4.84 -9.95 5.71
C GLY A 50 -4.24 -10.36 4.36
N ASP A 51 -4.65 -11.47 3.75
CA ASP A 51 -4.10 -11.97 2.47
C ASP A 51 -4.52 -11.10 1.26
N GLU A 52 -5.58 -10.29 1.40
CA GLU A 52 -6.10 -9.41 0.33
C GLU A 52 -5.48 -7.99 0.32
N PHE A 53 -4.55 -7.71 1.25
CA PHE A 53 -3.93 -6.40 1.40
C PHE A 53 -3.26 -5.90 0.11
N LEU A 54 -2.60 -6.81 -0.61
CA LEU A 54 -1.86 -6.52 -1.84
C LEU A 54 -2.78 -6.18 -3.02
N VAL A 55 -3.99 -6.74 -3.06
CA VAL A 55 -4.96 -6.53 -4.14
C VAL A 55 -5.55 -5.12 -4.07
N VAL A 56 -5.92 -4.69 -2.86
CA VAL A 56 -6.52 -3.36 -2.63
C VAL A 56 -5.58 -2.21 -2.98
N LEU A 57 -4.27 -2.44 -2.84
CA LEU A 57 -3.28 -1.41 -3.12
C LEU A 57 -2.94 -1.31 -4.61
N GLY A 58 -3.07 -2.42 -5.36
CA GLY A 58 -3.06 -2.39 -6.82
C GLY A 58 -4.19 -1.52 -7.38
N ASP A 59 -5.36 -1.54 -6.75
CA ASP A 59 -6.51 -0.73 -7.16
C ASP A 59 -6.39 0.76 -6.79
N ILE A 60 -5.66 1.11 -5.72
CA ILE A 60 -5.41 2.51 -5.33
C ILE A 60 -4.28 3.12 -6.17
N GLY A 61 -3.33 2.29 -6.60
CA GLY A 61 -2.08 2.68 -7.25
C GLY A 61 -2.07 2.72 -8.78
N GLY A 62 -3.25 2.65 -9.42
CA GLY A 62 -3.37 2.80 -10.88
C GLY A 62 -2.62 4.01 -11.44
#